data_AF-A0A8E6B2N4-F1
#
_entry.id   AF-A0A8E6B2N4-F1
#
_cell.length_a   1.000
_cell.length_b   1.000
_cell.length_c   1.000
_cell.angle_alpha   90.00
_cell.angle_beta   90.00
_cell.angle_gamma   90.00
#
_symmetry.space_group_name_H-M   'P 1'
#
loop_
_entity.id
_entity.type
_entity.pdbx_description
1 polymer ?
#
loop_
_entity_poly.entity_id
_entity_poly.type
_entity_poly.pdbx_seq_one_letter_code
_entity_poly.pdbx_strand_id
1 'polypeptide(L)'
;MAKVPLTHFTPDPERLEVIRECMESYNVGDLKAEWPNNIISRQAVVYGSGVIARRSESIHHSVDPDELTLCRQLSAEAEKVMDETDVGMGSSSSDPFRGFFIAANVGESVSKITEELVRAKFGNTLFPPVTITVEPLAESGVWWSEVEEDGSESDPEYFLPWREMIQWFRNRPEFVDTRFVRIGHDRDLWELPRKDYPEGTEITGCVLPRLALGLTRGGSLVGLFGYSVKS
;
A
#
# COMPACT_ATOMS: atom_id res chain seq x y z
N MET A 1 28.22 13.05 -12.86
CA MET A 1 28.75 11.81 -12.28
C MET A 1 27.60 11.15 -11.52
N ALA A 2 27.33 9.86 -11.74
CA ALA A 2 26.32 9.16 -10.95
C ALA A 2 26.78 9.10 -9.49
N LYS A 3 25.87 9.37 -8.54
CA LYS A 3 26.17 9.29 -7.11
C LYS A 3 26.36 7.84 -6.71
N VAL A 4 27.15 7.61 -5.66
CA VAL A 4 27.32 6.27 -5.09
C VAL A 4 25.98 5.84 -4.47
N PRO A 5 25.45 4.65 -4.80
CA PRO A 5 24.21 4.17 -4.22
C PRO A 5 24.30 3.99 -2.70
N LEU A 6 23.19 4.24 -2.00
CA LEU A 6 23.02 3.94 -0.59
C LEU A 6 22.78 2.44 -0.40
N THR A 7 23.60 1.82 0.43
CA THR A 7 23.58 0.36 0.64
C THR A 7 23.25 -0.05 2.07
N HIS A 8 23.22 0.90 3.00
CA HIS A 8 22.98 0.64 4.41
C HIS A 8 21.69 1.33 4.84
N PHE A 9 20.68 0.52 5.17
CA PHE A 9 19.45 0.96 5.78
C PHE A 9 19.18 0.11 7.02
N THR A 10 18.65 0.72 8.06
CA THR A 10 18.11 0.01 9.23
C THR A 10 16.59 -0.06 9.12
N PRO A 11 15.95 -1.03 9.81
CA PRO A 11 14.51 -0.99 10.03
C PRO A 11 14.10 0.37 10.62
N ASP A 12 12.99 0.89 10.13
CA ASP A 12 12.45 2.21 10.42
C ASP A 12 11.04 2.03 11.04
N PRO A 13 10.90 2.15 12.36
CA PRO A 13 9.62 1.97 13.04
C PRO A 13 8.55 2.95 12.59
N GLU A 14 8.89 4.19 12.27
CA GLU A 14 7.92 5.22 11.85
C GLU A 14 7.30 4.87 10.49
N ARG A 15 8.09 4.28 9.59
CA ARG A 15 7.58 3.76 8.32
C ARG A 15 6.75 2.49 8.49
N LEU A 16 7.10 1.65 9.46
CA LEU A 16 6.30 0.46 9.79
C LEU A 16 4.90 0.86 10.28
N GLU A 17 4.76 1.98 11.00
CA GLU A 17 3.46 2.48 11.45
C GLU A 17 2.46 2.67 10.30
N VAL A 18 2.92 2.95 9.07
CA VAL A 18 2.02 3.15 7.92
C VAL A 18 1.20 1.90 7.62
N ILE A 19 1.79 0.72 7.85
CA ILE A 19 1.18 -0.57 7.50
C ILE A 19 0.80 -1.40 8.73
N ARG A 20 1.02 -0.88 9.94
CA ARG A 20 0.91 -1.63 11.20
C ARG A 20 -0.49 -2.19 11.42
N GLU A 21 -1.53 -1.40 11.14
CA GLU A 21 -2.91 -1.84 11.36
C GLU A 21 -3.25 -3.08 10.51
N CYS A 22 -2.69 -3.18 9.30
CA CYS A 22 -2.83 -4.35 8.44
C CYS A 22 -2.05 -5.59 8.91
N MET A 23 -1.22 -5.46 9.96
CA MET A 23 -0.50 -6.54 10.63
C MET A 23 -1.17 -7.01 11.92
N GLU A 24 -2.11 -6.23 12.46
CA GLU A 24 -2.80 -6.56 13.71
C GLU A 24 -3.77 -7.72 13.53
N SER A 25 -3.80 -8.61 14.51
CA SER A 25 -4.66 -9.80 14.48
C SER A 25 -5.92 -9.67 15.32
N TYR A 26 -6.01 -8.61 16.13
CA TYR A 26 -7.11 -8.37 17.09
C TYR A 26 -7.47 -9.59 17.95
N ASN A 27 -6.45 -10.38 18.31
CA ASN A 27 -6.57 -11.62 19.09
C ASN A 27 -7.38 -12.77 18.43
N VAL A 28 -7.52 -12.76 17.10
CA VAL A 28 -8.14 -13.85 16.32
C VAL A 28 -7.05 -14.74 15.70
N GLY A 29 -7.31 -16.05 15.57
CA GLY A 29 -6.36 -17.04 15.08
C GLY A 29 -5.26 -17.43 16.08
N ASP A 30 -4.27 -18.22 15.64
CA ASP A 30 -3.08 -18.53 16.44
C ASP A 30 -2.12 -17.33 16.45
N LEU A 31 -1.98 -16.67 17.60
CA LEU A 31 -1.12 -15.49 17.76
C LEU A 31 0.37 -15.76 17.49
N LYS A 32 0.78 -17.02 17.37
CA LYS A 32 2.14 -17.42 16.94
C LYS A 32 2.28 -17.63 15.44
N ALA A 33 1.18 -17.71 14.70
CA ALA A 33 1.19 -17.79 13.24
C ALA A 33 1.69 -16.48 12.62
N GLU A 34 2.09 -16.56 11.35
CA GLU A 34 2.57 -15.38 10.60
C GLU A 34 1.41 -14.46 10.17
N TRP A 35 0.26 -15.06 9.83
CA TRP A 35 -0.99 -14.38 9.48
C TRP A 35 -2.20 -14.92 10.27
N PRO A 36 -2.26 -14.72 11.60
CA PRO A 36 -3.41 -15.14 12.42
C PRO A 36 -4.75 -14.60 11.93
N ASN A 37 -4.87 -13.28 11.70
CA ASN A 37 -6.08 -12.62 11.20
C ASN A 37 -5.71 -11.27 10.56
N ASN A 38 -4.69 -11.27 9.70
CA ASN A 38 -4.06 -10.06 9.17
C ASN A 38 -3.61 -10.27 7.72
N ILE A 39 -3.53 -9.19 6.95
CA ILE A 39 -3.16 -9.23 5.53
C ILE A 39 -1.66 -9.05 5.32
N ILE A 40 -0.97 -8.37 6.21
CA ILE A 40 0.49 -8.19 6.15
C ILE A 40 1.13 -8.97 7.28
N SER A 41 2.13 -9.80 6.97
CA SER A 41 2.83 -10.67 7.91
C SER A 41 3.27 -9.92 9.17
N ARG A 42 3.07 -10.53 10.34
CA ARG A 42 3.57 -10.00 11.62
C ARG A 42 5.10 -9.94 11.70
N GLN A 43 5.78 -10.62 10.77
CA GLN A 43 7.23 -10.59 10.64
C GLN A 43 7.74 -9.49 9.72
N ALA A 44 6.84 -8.72 9.08
CA ALA A 44 7.22 -7.62 8.21
C ALA A 44 8.01 -6.55 8.97
N VAL A 45 9.03 -6.02 8.31
CA VAL A 45 9.79 -4.84 8.71
C VAL A 45 9.86 -3.89 7.51
N VAL A 46 9.88 -2.59 7.79
CA VAL A 46 10.06 -1.55 6.77
C VAL A 46 11.38 -0.85 7.03
N TYR A 47 12.17 -0.61 5.98
CA TYR A 47 13.45 0.09 6.07
C TYR A 47 13.29 1.58 5.74
N GLY A 48 14.30 2.40 6.07
CA GLY A 48 14.29 3.84 5.74
C GLY A 48 14.21 4.19 4.23
N SER A 49 14.42 3.19 3.36
CA SER A 49 14.19 3.24 1.90
C SER A 49 12.74 2.92 1.50
N GLY A 50 11.88 2.57 2.45
CA GLY A 50 10.53 2.09 2.21
C GLY A 50 10.43 0.59 1.89
N VAL A 51 11.55 -0.09 1.63
CA VAL A 51 11.56 -1.53 1.35
C VAL A 51 10.91 -2.31 2.48
N ILE A 52 9.97 -3.19 2.12
CA ILE A 52 9.27 -4.10 3.02
C ILE A 52 9.88 -5.50 2.84
N ALA A 53 10.20 -6.16 3.95
CA ALA A 53 10.77 -7.50 3.94
C ALA A 53 10.40 -8.26 5.22
N ARG A 54 10.71 -9.55 5.30
CA ARG A 54 10.66 -10.26 6.59
C ARG A 54 11.85 -9.91 7.46
N ARG A 55 11.66 -9.87 8.78
CA ARG A 55 12.72 -9.59 9.77
C ARG A 55 13.94 -10.51 9.65
N SER A 56 13.75 -11.76 9.24
CA SER A 56 14.83 -12.74 9.10
C SER A 56 15.57 -12.68 7.76
N GLU A 57 15.08 -11.91 6.78
CA GLU A 57 15.66 -11.84 5.45
C GLU A 57 16.80 -10.82 5.39
N SER A 58 17.91 -11.21 4.77
CA SER A 58 18.99 -10.29 4.43
C SER A 58 18.66 -9.59 3.12
N ILE A 59 18.47 -8.27 3.17
CA ILE A 59 18.08 -7.47 2.02
C ILE A 59 19.29 -6.74 1.45
N HIS A 60 19.45 -6.83 0.14
CA HIS A 60 20.41 -6.02 -0.59
C HIS A 60 19.77 -4.67 -0.92
N HIS A 61 20.40 -3.59 -0.46
CA HIS A 61 20.04 -2.23 -0.85
C HIS A 61 21.10 -1.65 -1.79
N SER A 62 20.63 -1.00 -2.84
CA SER A 62 21.43 -0.20 -3.76
C SER A 62 20.56 0.93 -4.28
N VAL A 63 20.20 1.88 -3.42
CA VAL A 63 19.23 2.95 -3.73
C VAL A 63 19.95 4.21 -4.19
N ASP A 64 19.51 4.81 -5.30
CA ASP A 64 20.01 6.13 -5.71
C ASP A 64 19.58 7.21 -4.70
N PRO A 65 20.50 8.00 -4.12
CA PRO A 65 20.16 9.08 -3.19
C PRO A 65 19.14 10.09 -3.72
N ASP A 66 19.19 10.40 -5.02
CA ASP A 66 18.29 11.37 -5.65
C ASP A 66 16.90 10.78 -5.84
N GLU A 67 16.82 9.51 -6.21
CA GLU A 67 15.55 8.78 -6.27
C GLU A 67 14.89 8.65 -4.89
N LEU A 68 15.67 8.37 -3.84
CA LEU A 68 15.15 8.33 -2.47
C LEU A 68 14.62 9.69 -2.02
N THR A 69 15.33 10.77 -2.36
CA THR A 69 14.90 12.14 -2.07
C THR A 69 13.60 12.46 -2.79
N LEU A 70 13.50 12.08 -4.07
CA LEU A 70 12.29 12.24 -4.87
C LEU A 70 11.11 11.47 -4.27
N CYS A 71 11.31 10.21 -3.85
CA CYS A 71 10.27 9.40 -3.22
C CYS A 71 9.72 10.05 -1.95
N ARG A 72 10.61 10.58 -1.10
CA ARG A 72 10.23 11.29 0.13
C ARG A 72 9.44 12.56 -0.17
N GLN A 73 9.87 13.33 -1.16
CA GLN A 73 9.18 14.54 -1.57
C GLN A 73 7.79 14.23 -2.11
N LEU A 74 7.68 13.33 -3.08
CA LEU A 74 6.42 13.00 -3.76
C LEU A 74 5.40 12.35 -2.81
N SER A 75 5.83 11.47 -1.90
CA SER A 75 4.93 10.88 -0.90
C SER A 75 4.37 11.93 0.08
N ALA A 76 5.23 12.84 0.56
CA ALA A 76 4.79 13.93 1.44
C ALA A 76 3.90 14.95 0.71
N GLU A 77 4.13 15.20 -0.59
CA GLU A 77 3.25 16.03 -1.41
C GLU A 77 1.90 15.35 -1.64
N ALA A 78 1.87 14.05 -1.90
CA ALA A 78 0.62 13.30 -2.07
C ALA A 78 -0.22 13.30 -0.78
N GLU A 79 0.43 13.10 0.37
CA GLU A 79 -0.22 13.12 1.69
C GLU A 79 -0.92 14.46 1.96
N LYS A 80 -0.26 15.57 1.61
CA LYS A 80 -0.85 16.91 1.73
C LYS A 80 -2.04 17.16 0.81
N VAL A 81 -2.15 16.46 -0.32
CA VAL A 81 -3.30 16.61 -1.23
C VAL A 81 -4.54 15.97 -0.63
N MET A 82 -4.37 14.90 0.13
CA MET A 82 -5.46 14.22 0.84
C MET A 82 -5.61 14.73 2.28
N ASP A 83 -5.12 15.94 2.61
CA ASP A 83 -5.11 16.59 3.94
C ASP A 83 -6.13 16.03 4.96
N GLU A 84 -5.74 15.02 5.76
CA GLU A 84 -6.59 14.34 6.76
C GLU A 84 -7.92 13.75 6.23
N THR A 85 -8.07 13.62 4.92
CA THR A 85 -9.19 12.93 4.27
C THR A 85 -9.12 11.45 4.58
N ASP A 86 -10.19 10.96 5.21
CA ASP A 86 -10.37 9.56 5.51
C ASP A 86 -10.40 8.73 4.23
N VAL A 87 -9.86 7.51 4.32
CA VAL A 87 -9.90 6.55 3.21
C VAL A 87 -11.34 6.25 2.81
N GLY A 88 -12.29 6.28 3.75
CA GLY A 88 -13.70 5.96 3.48
C GLY A 88 -13.85 4.57 2.85
N MET A 89 -14.67 4.46 1.80
CA MET A 89 -14.90 3.23 1.04
C MET A 89 -15.61 2.13 1.85
N GLY A 90 -16.63 2.52 2.62
CA GLY A 90 -17.38 1.62 3.50
C GLY A 90 -16.49 0.99 4.57
N SER A 91 -15.43 1.68 4.97
CA SER A 91 -14.64 1.32 6.16
C SER A 91 -15.49 1.56 7.41
N SER A 92 -15.38 0.69 8.41
CA SER A 92 -15.95 0.95 9.74
C SER A 92 -15.10 1.91 10.59
N SER A 93 -14.01 2.43 10.03
CA SER A 93 -13.10 3.41 10.66
C SER A 93 -12.87 4.65 9.78
N SER A 94 -12.51 5.75 10.44
CA SER A 94 -12.15 7.05 9.84
C SER A 94 -10.63 7.25 9.92
N ASP A 95 -9.88 6.44 9.17
CA ASP A 95 -8.41 6.54 9.13
C ASP A 95 -7.94 7.28 7.87
N PRO A 96 -7.04 8.28 8.00
CA PRO A 96 -6.58 9.06 6.87
C PRO A 96 -5.53 8.32 6.04
N PHE A 97 -5.40 8.72 4.77
CA PHE A 97 -4.25 8.31 3.96
C PHE A 97 -2.94 8.88 4.52
N ARG A 98 -1.87 8.09 4.40
CA ARG A 98 -0.52 8.47 4.80
C ARG A 98 0.47 8.37 3.64
N GLY A 99 1.49 9.21 3.67
CA GLY A 99 2.57 9.19 2.69
C GLY A 99 3.30 7.85 2.68
N PHE A 100 3.42 7.25 1.49
CA PHE A 100 3.99 5.91 1.30
C PHE A 100 4.94 5.86 0.12
N PHE A 101 6.04 5.13 0.26
CA PHE A 101 6.89 4.79 -0.88
C PHE A 101 7.73 3.54 -0.63
N ILE A 102 8.21 2.96 -1.74
CA ILE A 102 9.22 1.90 -1.79
C ILE A 102 10.22 2.29 -2.88
N ALA A 103 11.40 2.76 -2.46
CA ALA A 103 12.46 3.15 -3.38
C ALA A 103 13.04 1.91 -4.08
N ALA A 104 13.23 2.01 -5.40
CA ALA A 104 13.86 0.94 -6.17
C ALA A 104 15.38 0.89 -5.97
N ASN A 105 15.93 -0.31 -6.15
CA ASN A 105 17.37 -0.43 -6.37
C ASN A 105 17.74 0.06 -7.78
N VAL A 106 18.94 0.60 -7.89
CA VAL A 106 19.56 0.97 -9.17
C VAL A 106 19.55 -0.24 -10.11
N GLY A 107 19.03 -0.02 -11.31
CA GLY A 107 18.94 -1.04 -12.36
C GLY A 107 17.64 -1.86 -12.36
N GLU A 108 16.74 -1.67 -11.39
CA GLU A 108 15.39 -2.19 -11.49
C GLU A 108 14.67 -1.54 -12.68
N SER A 109 14.16 -2.36 -13.61
CA SER A 109 13.44 -1.90 -14.79
C SER A 109 11.99 -2.35 -14.72
N VAL A 110 11.10 -1.40 -14.46
CA VAL A 110 9.66 -1.62 -14.35
C VAL A 110 8.95 -0.48 -15.06
N SER A 111 7.95 -0.80 -15.87
CA SER A 111 7.22 0.19 -16.68
C SER A 111 5.73 0.27 -16.37
N LYS A 112 5.20 -0.64 -15.54
CA LYS A 112 3.78 -0.71 -15.19
C LYS A 112 3.60 -1.24 -13.78
N ILE A 113 2.62 -0.70 -13.06
CA ILE A 113 2.18 -1.27 -11.79
C ILE A 113 1.28 -2.49 -12.09
N THR A 114 1.68 -3.66 -11.58
CA THR A 114 0.94 -4.93 -11.71
C THR A 114 0.80 -5.60 -10.35
N GLU A 115 -0.04 -6.62 -10.25
CA GLU A 115 -0.17 -7.43 -9.03
C GLU A 115 1.18 -8.03 -8.62
N GLU A 116 1.92 -8.59 -9.57
CA GLU A 116 3.21 -9.25 -9.31
C GLU A 116 4.23 -8.25 -8.76
N LEU A 117 4.26 -7.03 -9.32
CA LEU A 117 5.10 -5.97 -8.81
C LEU A 117 4.72 -5.60 -7.37
N VAL A 118 3.43 -5.46 -7.07
CA VAL A 118 2.95 -5.13 -5.73
C VAL A 118 3.37 -6.22 -4.75
N ARG A 119 3.14 -7.50 -5.05
CA ARG A 119 3.60 -8.63 -4.20
C ARG A 119 5.10 -8.61 -3.96
N ALA A 120 5.88 -8.39 -5.04
CA ALA A 120 7.34 -8.34 -4.96
C ALA A 120 7.83 -7.16 -4.10
N LYS A 121 7.23 -5.97 -4.25
CA LYS A 121 7.58 -4.77 -3.48
C LYS A 121 7.17 -4.88 -2.02
N PHE A 122 6.11 -5.63 -1.72
CA PHE A 122 5.76 -6.04 -0.35
C PHE A 122 6.62 -7.22 0.17
N GLY A 123 7.73 -7.58 -0.48
CA GLY A 123 8.65 -8.61 0.02
C GLY A 123 8.01 -9.99 0.21
N ASN A 124 6.94 -10.28 -0.53
CA ASN A 124 6.09 -11.46 -0.34
C ASN A 124 5.57 -11.63 1.11
N THR A 125 5.39 -10.54 1.85
CA THR A 125 4.83 -10.55 3.21
C THR A 125 3.31 -10.45 3.25
N LEU A 126 2.66 -10.34 2.09
CA LEU A 126 1.20 -10.36 2.00
C LEU A 126 0.66 -11.77 2.29
N PHE A 127 -0.52 -11.83 2.90
CA PHE A 127 -1.27 -13.05 3.12
C PHE A 127 -1.37 -13.82 1.80
N PRO A 128 -0.83 -15.05 1.70
CA PRO A 128 -0.56 -15.65 0.38
C PRO A 128 -1.75 -15.69 -0.58
N PRO A 129 -2.99 -16.05 -0.16
CA PRO A 129 -4.12 -16.13 -1.07
C PRO A 129 -4.89 -14.80 -1.22
N VAL A 130 -4.41 -13.69 -0.64
CA VAL A 130 -5.10 -12.39 -0.74
C VAL A 130 -5.21 -11.96 -2.20
N THR A 131 -6.36 -11.44 -2.62
CA THR A 131 -6.51 -10.86 -3.96
C THR A 131 -5.87 -9.48 -4.04
N ILE A 132 -5.33 -9.11 -5.21
CA ILE A 132 -4.80 -7.76 -5.46
C ILE A 132 -5.42 -7.24 -6.74
N THR A 133 -6.18 -6.15 -6.67
CA THR A 133 -6.66 -5.47 -7.87
C THR A 133 -5.82 -4.23 -8.14
N VAL A 134 -5.50 -4.03 -9.41
CA VAL A 134 -4.75 -2.87 -9.89
C VAL A 134 -5.58 -2.18 -10.96
N GLU A 135 -6.14 -1.03 -10.60
CA GLU A 135 -7.13 -0.30 -11.39
C GLU A 135 -6.60 1.08 -11.80
N PRO A 136 -7.10 1.67 -12.90
CA PRO A 136 -6.77 3.04 -13.25
C PRO A 136 -7.06 3.99 -12.09
N LEU A 137 -6.12 4.91 -11.81
CA LEU A 137 -6.36 6.01 -10.87
C LEU A 137 -7.18 7.11 -11.57
N ALA A 138 -8.48 6.87 -11.69
CA ALA A 138 -9.46 7.73 -12.34
C ALA A 138 -10.85 7.50 -11.72
N GLU A 139 -11.81 8.37 -12.00
CA GLU A 139 -13.22 8.24 -11.59
C GLU A 139 -13.93 7.07 -12.33
N SER A 140 -13.43 5.85 -12.13
CA SER A 140 -13.87 4.61 -12.77
C SER A 140 -13.27 3.38 -12.08
N GLY A 141 -13.88 2.22 -12.28
CA GLY A 141 -13.46 0.97 -11.64
C GLY A 141 -14.20 0.74 -10.32
N VAL A 142 -13.95 -0.42 -9.73
CA VAL A 142 -14.63 -0.87 -8.51
C VAL A 142 -14.27 0.03 -7.34
N TRP A 143 -13.00 0.43 -7.23
CA TRP A 143 -12.56 1.32 -6.16
C TRP A 143 -13.31 2.67 -6.17
N TRP A 144 -13.55 3.25 -7.35
CA TRP A 144 -14.27 4.51 -7.46
C TRP A 144 -15.75 4.33 -7.11
N SER A 145 -16.37 3.22 -7.51
CA SER A 145 -17.74 2.90 -7.12
C SER A 145 -17.90 2.79 -5.59
N GLU A 146 -16.88 2.30 -4.87
CA GLU A 146 -16.88 2.28 -3.39
C GLU A 146 -16.78 3.69 -2.78
N VAL A 147 -16.05 4.61 -3.42
CA VAL A 147 -16.04 6.03 -3.03
C VAL A 147 -17.39 6.69 -3.32
N GLU A 148 -18.02 6.38 -4.45
CA GLU A 148 -19.36 6.88 -4.80
C GLU A 148 -20.44 6.37 -3.83
N GLU A 149 -20.36 5.10 -3.43
CA GLU A 149 -21.27 4.51 -2.44
C GLU A 149 -21.11 5.18 -1.07
N ASP A 150 -19.87 5.35 -0.60
CA ASP A 150 -19.56 6.02 0.68
C ASP A 150 -20.03 7.48 0.69
N GLY A 151 -19.85 8.19 -0.44
CA GLY A 151 -20.27 9.57 -0.62
C GLY A 151 -21.72 9.78 -1.05
N SER A 152 -22.54 8.72 -1.17
CA SER A 152 -23.86 8.81 -1.82
C SER A 152 -24.88 9.71 -1.10
N GLU A 153 -24.76 9.83 0.22
CA GLU A 153 -25.57 10.73 1.06
C GLU A 153 -24.81 12.00 1.50
N SER A 154 -23.58 12.19 1.00
CA SER A 154 -22.71 13.31 1.37
C SER A 154 -22.87 14.50 0.43
N ASP A 155 -22.40 15.68 0.88
CA ASP A 155 -22.32 16.86 0.02
C ASP A 155 -21.31 16.65 -1.13
N PRO A 156 -21.49 17.31 -2.29
CA PRO A 156 -20.56 17.19 -3.43
C PRO A 156 -19.09 17.50 -3.10
N GLU A 157 -18.85 18.26 -2.03
CA GLU A 157 -17.52 18.58 -1.50
C GLU A 157 -16.75 17.34 -1.02
N TYR A 158 -17.45 16.27 -0.64
CA TYR A 158 -16.85 14.98 -0.27
C TYR A 158 -15.90 14.42 -1.35
N PHE A 159 -16.25 14.62 -2.62
CA PHE A 159 -15.45 14.09 -3.74
C PHE A 159 -14.27 14.98 -4.14
N LEU A 160 -14.14 16.19 -3.58
CA LEU A 160 -13.10 17.14 -3.98
C LEU A 160 -11.70 16.61 -3.70
N PRO A 161 -11.35 16.13 -2.48
CA PRO A 161 -10.00 15.65 -2.20
C PRO A 161 -9.61 14.46 -3.11
N TRP A 162 -10.55 13.55 -3.37
CA TRP A 162 -10.34 12.42 -4.28
C TRP A 162 -10.00 12.87 -5.71
N ARG A 163 -10.74 13.85 -6.23
CA ARG A 163 -10.49 14.40 -7.58
C ARG A 163 -9.18 15.16 -7.63
N GLU A 164 -8.85 15.91 -6.58
CA GLU A 164 -7.57 16.61 -6.46
C GLU A 164 -6.40 15.63 -6.44
N MET A 165 -6.51 14.52 -5.70
CA MET A 165 -5.53 13.44 -5.71
C MET A 165 -5.37 12.84 -7.12
N ILE A 166 -6.46 12.47 -7.79
CA ILE A 166 -6.41 11.93 -9.16
C ILE A 166 -5.69 12.91 -10.10
N GLN A 167 -6.04 14.19 -10.04
CA GLN A 167 -5.41 15.23 -10.87
C GLN A 167 -3.93 15.40 -10.53
N TRP A 168 -3.57 15.39 -9.25
CA TRP A 168 -2.19 15.49 -8.80
C TRP A 168 -1.35 14.36 -9.39
N PHE A 169 -1.77 13.10 -9.26
CA PHE A 169 -1.03 11.97 -9.83
C PHE A 169 -0.92 12.06 -11.36
N ARG A 170 -2.00 12.47 -12.04
CA ARG A 170 -2.04 12.59 -13.51
C ARG A 170 -1.07 13.64 -14.05
N ASN A 171 -0.88 14.74 -13.32
CA ASN A 171 -0.10 15.89 -13.79
C ASN A 171 1.40 15.79 -13.46
N ARG A 172 1.87 14.67 -12.90
CA ARG A 172 3.25 14.49 -12.47
C ARG A 172 4.12 13.82 -13.54
N PRO A 173 5.06 14.55 -14.17
CA PRO A 173 5.94 13.99 -15.21
C PRO A 173 6.93 12.95 -14.68
N GLU A 174 7.12 12.87 -13.35
CA GLU A 174 7.97 11.90 -12.68
C GLU A 174 7.41 10.47 -12.76
N PHE A 175 6.08 10.34 -12.89
CA PHE A 175 5.41 9.04 -12.98
C PHE A 175 5.31 8.56 -14.43
N VAL A 176 5.67 7.30 -14.64
CA VAL A 176 5.46 6.57 -15.90
C VAL A 176 4.17 5.76 -15.89
N ASP A 177 3.64 5.47 -14.71
CA ASP A 177 2.35 4.81 -14.53
C ASP A 177 1.70 5.24 -13.21
N THR A 178 0.38 5.32 -13.15
CA THR A 178 -0.37 5.62 -11.91
C THR A 178 -1.58 4.69 -11.77
N ARG A 179 -1.79 4.13 -10.58
CA ARG A 179 -2.84 3.13 -10.31
C ARG A 179 -3.41 3.29 -8.91
N PHE A 180 -4.66 2.89 -8.77
CA PHE A 180 -5.24 2.55 -7.48
C PHE A 180 -5.07 1.04 -7.25
N VAL A 181 -4.54 0.65 -6.10
CA VAL A 181 -4.28 -0.74 -5.74
C VAL A 181 -5.11 -1.08 -4.52
N ARG A 182 -5.87 -2.17 -4.61
CA ARG A 182 -6.59 -2.76 -3.48
C ARG A 182 -5.95 -4.09 -3.16
N ILE A 183 -5.62 -4.30 -1.88
CA ILE A 183 -5.14 -5.58 -1.39
C ILE A 183 -6.24 -6.15 -0.50
N GLY A 184 -6.83 -7.25 -0.95
CA GLY A 184 -7.97 -7.92 -0.34
C GLY A 184 -9.31 -7.23 -0.61
N HIS A 185 -10.32 -8.08 -0.71
CA HIS A 185 -11.72 -7.73 -0.81
C HIS A 185 -12.51 -8.64 0.14
N ASP A 186 -13.44 -8.09 0.91
CA ASP A 186 -14.16 -8.83 1.96
C ASP A 186 -14.81 -10.10 1.40
N ARG A 187 -15.62 -9.95 0.34
CA ARG A 187 -16.24 -11.09 -0.36
C ARG A 187 -15.25 -12.18 -0.78
N ASP A 188 -14.11 -11.80 -1.38
CA ASP A 188 -13.12 -12.78 -1.85
C ASP A 188 -12.56 -13.57 -0.67
N LEU A 189 -12.27 -12.90 0.45
CA LEU A 189 -11.73 -13.55 1.64
C LEU A 189 -12.71 -14.56 2.25
N TRP A 190 -14.01 -14.24 2.27
CA TRP A 190 -15.07 -15.15 2.73
C TRP A 190 -15.29 -16.36 1.80
N GLU A 191 -15.05 -16.19 0.51
CA GLU A 191 -15.20 -17.26 -0.49
C GLU A 191 -13.97 -18.18 -0.58
N LEU A 192 -12.81 -17.78 -0.02
CA LEU A 192 -11.59 -18.60 -0.03
C LEU A 192 -11.75 -19.90 0.77
N PRO A 193 -11.39 -21.07 0.19
CA PRO A 193 -11.39 -22.32 0.94
C PRO A 193 -10.37 -22.29 2.09
N ARG A 194 -10.81 -22.60 3.31
CA ARG A 194 -9.93 -22.67 4.50
C ARG A 194 -8.70 -23.58 4.35
N LYS A 195 -8.77 -24.59 3.47
CA LYS A 195 -7.64 -25.48 3.16
C LYS A 195 -6.45 -24.75 2.51
N ASP A 196 -6.68 -23.58 1.92
CA ASP A 196 -5.67 -22.78 1.23
C ASP A 196 -5.07 -21.72 2.18
N TYR A 197 -5.52 -21.68 3.44
CA TYR A 197 -4.97 -20.79 4.45
C TYR A 197 -3.66 -21.36 5.03
N PRO A 198 -2.67 -20.51 5.33
CA PRO A 198 -1.56 -20.85 6.21
C PRO A 198 -2.07 -21.43 7.54
N GLU A 199 -1.24 -22.27 8.16
CA GLU A 199 -1.54 -22.85 9.47
C GLU A 199 -1.73 -21.76 10.52
N GLY A 200 -2.78 -21.91 11.34
CA GLY A 200 -3.11 -20.96 12.42
C GLY A 200 -3.88 -19.70 11.98
N THR A 201 -4.21 -19.57 10.69
CA THR A 201 -5.02 -18.45 10.20
C THR A 201 -6.52 -18.66 10.42
N GLU A 202 -7.17 -17.63 10.96
CA GLU A 202 -8.62 -17.46 11.01
C GLU A 202 -8.96 -16.04 10.54
N ILE A 203 -9.62 -15.91 9.37
CA ILE A 203 -10.05 -14.61 8.85
C ILE A 203 -11.52 -14.38 9.22
N THR A 204 -11.80 -13.40 10.07
CA THR A 204 -13.18 -13.07 10.51
C THR A 204 -13.54 -11.59 10.39
N GLY A 205 -12.58 -10.75 10.01
CA GLY A 205 -12.68 -9.31 9.90
C GLY A 205 -11.27 -8.77 9.71
N CYS A 206 -11.05 -7.96 8.69
CA CYS A 206 -9.71 -7.64 8.23
C CYS A 206 -9.54 -6.17 7.88
N VAL A 207 -8.31 -5.71 8.02
CA VAL A 207 -7.85 -4.38 7.63
C VAL A 207 -7.21 -4.50 6.27
N LEU A 208 -7.84 -3.90 5.26
CA LEU A 208 -7.53 -4.11 3.85
C LEU A 208 -6.81 -2.91 3.25
N PRO A 209 -5.55 -3.04 2.79
CA PRO A 209 -4.81 -1.93 2.21
C PRO A 209 -5.50 -1.31 0.97
N ARG A 210 -5.45 0.02 0.89
CA ARG A 210 -5.88 0.86 -0.23
C ARG A 210 -4.74 1.81 -0.57
N LEU A 211 -4.26 1.79 -1.81
CA LEU A 211 -3.10 2.57 -2.21
C LEU A 211 -3.36 3.34 -3.49
N ALA A 212 -3.08 4.64 -3.48
CA ALA A 212 -2.91 5.42 -4.70
C ALA A 212 -1.41 5.52 -4.99
N LEU A 213 -0.96 4.93 -6.10
CA LEU A 213 0.47 4.77 -6.40
C LEU A 213 0.83 5.35 -7.76
N GLY A 214 1.99 6.00 -7.80
CA GLY A 214 2.73 6.33 -9.00
C GLY A 214 4.02 5.51 -9.07
N LEU A 215 4.37 5.06 -10.27
CA LEU A 215 5.63 4.40 -10.59
C LEU A 215 6.58 5.43 -11.17
N THR A 216 7.71 5.69 -10.52
CA THR A 216 8.72 6.63 -11.04
C THR A 216 9.50 6.01 -12.21
N ARG A 217 10.19 6.84 -12.99
CA ARG A 217 11.17 6.37 -13.99
C ARG A 217 12.31 5.53 -13.39
N GLY A 218 12.63 5.75 -12.11
CA GLY A 218 13.61 4.99 -11.36
C GLY A 218 13.11 3.61 -10.91
N GLY A 219 11.83 3.28 -11.10
CA GLY A 219 11.22 2.01 -10.72
C GLY A 219 10.64 1.99 -9.30
N SER A 220 10.59 3.13 -8.61
CA SER A 220 10.06 3.26 -7.25
C SER A 220 8.54 3.36 -7.26
N LEU A 221 7.89 2.80 -6.25
CA LEU A 221 6.47 3.03 -5.98
C LEU A 221 6.33 4.17 -4.98
N VAL A 222 5.53 5.18 -5.29
CA VAL A 222 5.35 6.37 -4.44
C VAL A 222 3.90 6.82 -4.44
N GLY A 223 3.38 7.23 -3.31
CA GLY A 223 2.03 7.78 -3.22
C GLY A 223 1.48 7.70 -1.81
N LEU A 224 0.29 7.11 -1.69
CA LEU A 224 -0.49 7.03 -0.47
C LEU A 224 -0.76 5.60 -0.07
N PHE A 225 -0.79 5.37 1.23
CA PHE A 225 -1.27 4.13 1.84
C PHE A 225 -2.37 4.48 2.84
N GLY A 226 -3.49 3.79 2.71
CA GLY A 226 -4.58 3.78 3.66
C GLY A 226 -5.12 2.37 3.80
N TYR A 227 -6.18 2.20 4.58
CA TYR A 227 -6.83 0.92 4.74
C TYR A 227 -8.33 1.08 4.98
N SER A 228 -9.06 0.01 4.70
CA SER A 228 -10.47 -0.10 5.02
C SER A 228 -10.66 -1.23 6.03
N VAL A 229 -11.35 -0.94 7.14
CA VAL A 229 -11.70 -1.93 8.16
C VAL A 229 -13.02 -2.57 7.76
N LYS A 230 -13.03 -3.90 7.64
CA LYS A 230 -14.22 -4.70 7.35
C LYS A 230 -14.57 -5.56 8.56
N SER A 231 -15.82 -5.47 8.99
CA SER A 231 -16.40 -6.12 10.18
C SER A 231 -17.63 -6.93 9.82
#